data_AF-A0A0F4Z0U0-F1
#
_entry.id   AF-A0A0F4Z0U0-F1
#
_cell.length_a   1.000
_cell.length_b   1.000
_cell.length_c   1.000
_cell.angle_alpha   90.00
_cell.angle_beta   90.00
_cell.angle_gamma   90.00
#
_symmetry.space_group_name_H-M   'P 1'
#
loop_
_entity.id
_entity.type
_entity.pdbx_description
1 polymer ?
#
loop_
_entity_poly.entity_id
_entity_poly.type
_entity_poly.pdbx_seq_one_letter_code
_entity_poly.pdbx_strand_id
1 'polypeptide(L)'
;MTTPKKRSWEGHIINNSNTTTTQQTQGQDRLAAMAATDATDAVAAAAAADTGNSSSSTILSIFETFRSELDEHHDRRERIVKASRDITALSKKIIFSLQRLRTVNAPIPPAIAKENQTRFDQILELFRSIVPDISGLNAWRYQRQVSPGIQEFIEALSFQHYVQTQRLISRDEVAAKLPPEVLVTEEDYLMGIFDLTGELMRFAVTMLSTGGQITKKKKENKTMQSAISNMEGDSQREEEDTPLRELPAAQANIVVDLRGMRAQFESLNVPRRHSSNMMRDMYKKVEVMQTSVEKVERAAYGILVRGSERPSGWTPDLSTSTVEEVESY
;
A
#
# COMPACT_ATOMS: atom_id res chain seq x y z
N MET A 1 44.58 -9.34 18.78
CA MET A 1 43.36 -10.13 19.03
C MET A 1 42.42 -9.30 19.88
N THR A 2 41.37 -8.73 19.28
CA THR A 2 40.36 -7.92 19.98
C THR A 2 39.36 -8.83 20.68
N THR A 3 39.15 -8.61 21.99
CA THR A 3 38.15 -9.32 22.80
C THR A 3 36.74 -9.12 22.22
N PRO A 4 35.90 -10.18 22.14
CA PRO A 4 34.54 -10.06 21.65
C PRO A 4 33.70 -9.22 22.63
N LYS A 5 33.25 -8.05 22.19
CA LYS A 5 32.30 -7.23 22.96
C LYS A 5 30.96 -7.94 23.01
N LYS A 6 30.37 -8.07 24.21
CA LYS A 6 28.99 -8.57 24.35
C LYS A 6 28.06 -7.69 23.53
N ARG A 7 27.19 -8.32 22.74
CA ARG A 7 26.19 -7.64 21.92
C ARG A 7 24.81 -8.00 22.46
N SER A 8 23.89 -7.04 22.46
CA SER A 8 22.48 -7.33 22.71
C SER A 8 21.94 -8.19 21.59
N TRP A 9 20.81 -8.83 21.81
CA TRP A 9 20.12 -9.57 20.75
C TRP A 9 19.74 -8.68 19.55
N GLU A 10 19.68 -7.37 19.77
CA GLU A 10 19.50 -6.35 18.75
C GLU A 10 20.79 -5.91 18.02
N GLY A 11 21.93 -6.50 18.40
CA GLY A 11 23.23 -6.26 17.77
C GLY A 11 23.98 -5.02 18.27
N HIS A 12 23.39 -4.26 19.20
CA HIS A 12 24.03 -3.14 19.89
C HIS A 12 25.15 -3.64 20.80
N ILE A 13 26.23 -2.88 20.95
CA ILE A 13 27.34 -3.23 21.85
C ILE A 13 26.91 -2.94 23.29
N ILE A 14 26.91 -3.97 24.15
CA ILE A 14 26.67 -3.83 25.59
C ILE A 14 27.98 -3.40 26.25
N ASN A 15 28.07 -2.13 26.63
CA ASN A 15 29.18 -1.63 27.45
C ASN A 15 28.86 -1.91 28.93
N ASN A 16 29.44 -2.97 29.48
CA ASN A 16 29.28 -3.31 30.89
C ASN A 16 30.22 -2.45 31.75
N SER A 17 29.91 -1.19 31.98
CA SER A 17 30.66 -0.32 32.90
C SER A 17 30.02 -0.32 34.29
N ASN A 18 30.27 -1.38 35.06
CA ASN A 18 30.07 -1.33 36.52
C ASN A 18 31.30 -0.65 37.14
N THR A 19 31.22 0.66 37.34
CA THR A 19 32.16 1.39 38.20
C THR A 19 31.51 1.52 39.58
N THR A 20 31.73 0.53 40.45
CA THR A 20 31.39 0.66 41.87
C THR A 20 32.56 1.34 42.56
N THR A 21 32.42 2.64 42.82
CA THR A 21 33.31 3.43 43.68
C THR A 21 33.34 2.83 45.09
N THR A 22 34.47 2.28 45.49
CA THR A 22 34.74 1.88 46.87
C THR A 22 35.18 3.11 47.68
N GLN A 23 34.36 3.58 48.62
CA GLN A 23 34.84 4.41 49.73
C GLN A 23 35.03 3.49 50.94
N GLN A 24 36.29 3.26 51.30
CA GLN A 24 36.68 2.75 52.62
C GLN A 24 36.77 3.92 53.59
N THR A 25 36.13 3.79 54.75
CA THR A 25 36.56 4.49 55.97
C THR A 25 36.55 3.52 57.15
N GLN A 26 37.63 3.62 57.91
CA GLN A 26 38.10 2.77 59.00
C GLN A 26 37.19 2.76 60.22
N GLY A 27 37.25 1.67 61.00
CA GLY A 27 36.80 1.67 62.39
C GLY A 27 36.87 0.30 63.06
N GLN A 28 37.79 0.20 64.03
CA GLN A 28 37.79 -0.69 65.21
C GLN A 28 38.49 -2.05 65.11
N ASP A 29 39.78 -2.00 65.47
CA ASP A 29 40.45 -3.01 66.28
C ASP A 29 39.87 -3.01 67.72
N ARG A 30 39.55 -4.20 68.25
CA ARG A 30 40.11 -4.82 69.49
C ARG A 30 39.14 -5.82 70.16
N LEU A 31 39.75 -6.93 70.61
CA LEU A 31 39.31 -7.92 71.62
C LEU A 31 38.41 -9.07 71.15
N ALA A 32 39.00 -10.24 70.90
CA ALA A 32 39.13 -11.32 71.90
C ALA A 32 39.67 -12.61 71.25
N ALA A 33 40.66 -13.19 71.91
CA ALA A 33 41.21 -14.50 71.59
C ALA A 33 40.38 -15.63 72.20
N MET A 34 40.65 -16.85 71.73
CA MET A 34 40.32 -18.18 72.30
C MET A 34 38.99 -18.83 71.85
N ALA A 35 39.07 -19.65 70.80
CA ALA A 35 38.63 -21.05 70.81
C ALA A 35 38.96 -21.66 69.44
N ALA A 36 40.04 -22.44 69.37
CA ALA A 36 40.27 -23.35 68.26
C ALA A 36 39.55 -24.67 68.61
N THR A 37 38.58 -25.07 67.80
CA THR A 37 38.27 -26.46 67.41
C THR A 37 37.00 -26.47 66.54
N ASP A 38 37.07 -27.19 65.41
CA ASP A 38 36.00 -27.51 64.44
C ASP A 38 35.36 -26.37 63.63
N ALA A 39 36.00 -25.99 62.52
CA ALA A 39 35.37 -25.17 61.48
C ALA A 39 35.81 -25.50 60.04
N THR A 40 36.42 -26.66 59.78
CA THR A 40 36.90 -26.99 58.42
C THR A 40 35.81 -27.59 57.50
N ASP A 41 34.71 -28.11 58.06
CA ASP A 41 33.57 -28.62 57.25
C ASP A 41 32.48 -27.56 56.99
N ALA A 42 32.37 -26.54 57.86
CA ALA A 42 31.39 -25.46 57.69
C ALA A 42 31.77 -24.48 56.56
N VAL A 43 33.08 -24.25 56.35
CA VAL A 43 33.58 -23.35 55.30
C VAL A 43 33.47 -23.98 53.90
N ALA A 44 33.62 -25.31 53.80
CA ALA A 44 33.42 -26.04 52.55
C ALA A 44 31.93 -26.14 52.15
N ALA A 45 31.02 -26.34 53.12
CA ALA A 45 29.58 -26.32 52.87
C ALA A 45 29.05 -24.91 52.52
N ALA A 46 29.59 -23.86 53.16
CA ALA A 46 29.27 -22.47 52.82
C ALA A 46 29.78 -22.07 51.43
N ALA A 47 31.00 -22.50 51.04
CA ALA A 47 31.55 -22.25 49.72
C ALA A 47 30.79 -23.00 48.60
N ALA A 48 30.33 -24.23 48.86
CA ALA A 48 29.51 -24.99 47.91
C ALA A 48 28.08 -24.40 47.76
N ALA A 49 27.47 -23.97 48.86
CA ALA A 49 26.17 -23.29 48.85
C ALA A 49 26.23 -21.91 48.16
N ASP A 50 27.34 -21.18 48.32
CA ASP A 50 27.57 -19.88 47.67
C ASP A 50 27.78 -20.02 46.14
N THR A 51 28.51 -21.05 45.69
CA THR A 51 28.64 -21.35 44.25
C THR A 51 27.32 -21.75 43.58
N GLY A 52 26.43 -22.47 44.28
CA GLY A 52 25.10 -22.82 43.78
C GLY A 52 24.20 -21.59 43.62
N ASN A 53 24.24 -20.68 44.61
CA ASN A 53 23.41 -19.46 44.62
C ASN A 53 23.93 -18.36 43.68
N SER A 54 25.24 -18.31 43.45
CA SER A 54 25.87 -17.43 42.46
C SER A 54 25.51 -17.85 41.01
N SER A 55 25.45 -19.16 40.75
CA SER A 55 25.04 -19.67 39.43
C SER A 55 23.56 -19.43 39.14
N SER A 56 22.69 -19.61 40.13
CA SER A 56 21.25 -19.35 40.00
C SER A 56 20.98 -17.86 39.81
N SER A 57 21.63 -16.98 40.58
CA SER A 57 21.52 -15.52 40.41
C SER A 57 22.06 -15.04 39.06
N THR A 58 23.14 -15.64 38.56
CA THR A 58 23.65 -15.35 37.21
C THR A 58 22.64 -15.74 36.13
N ILE A 59 22.06 -16.95 36.22
CA ILE A 59 21.03 -17.41 35.28
C ILE A 59 19.79 -16.50 35.36
N LEU A 60 19.33 -16.15 36.57
CA LEU A 60 18.19 -15.25 36.75
C LEU A 60 18.45 -13.88 36.12
N SER A 61 19.64 -13.30 36.27
CA SER A 61 20.00 -12.02 35.63
C SER A 61 19.97 -12.08 34.10
N ILE A 62 20.34 -13.23 33.52
CA ILE A 62 20.28 -13.47 32.08
C ILE A 62 18.82 -13.50 31.62
N PHE A 63 17.95 -14.22 32.34
CA PHE A 63 16.52 -14.27 32.03
C PHE A 63 15.82 -12.92 32.23
N GLU A 64 16.24 -12.13 33.21
CA GLU A 64 15.72 -10.78 33.43
C GLU A 64 16.11 -9.85 32.27
N THR A 65 17.35 -9.95 31.78
CA THR A 65 17.79 -9.26 30.56
C THR A 65 16.97 -9.69 29.35
N PHE A 66 16.78 -11.00 29.14
CA PHE A 66 15.95 -11.52 28.04
C PHE A 66 14.51 -11.05 28.14
N ARG A 67 13.95 -10.98 29.35
CA ARG A 67 12.61 -10.46 29.56
C ARG A 67 12.52 -9.00 29.14
N SER A 68 13.42 -8.14 29.63
CA SER A 68 13.43 -6.72 29.26
C SER A 68 13.61 -6.51 27.75
N GLU A 69 14.48 -7.29 27.09
CA GLU A 69 14.64 -7.21 25.63
C GLU A 69 13.38 -7.67 24.87
N LEU A 70 12.71 -8.72 25.34
CA LEU A 70 11.47 -9.21 24.73
C LEU A 70 10.31 -8.22 24.92
N ASP A 71 10.19 -7.65 26.12
CA ASP A 71 9.16 -6.65 26.44
C ASP A 71 9.31 -5.42 25.54
N GLU A 72 10.52 -4.85 25.43
CA GLU A 72 10.79 -3.73 24.51
C GLU A 72 10.53 -4.09 23.04
N HIS A 73 10.91 -5.30 22.61
CA HIS A 73 10.60 -5.79 21.26
C HIS A 73 9.08 -5.85 21.01
N HIS A 74 8.29 -6.28 22.01
CA HIS A 74 6.83 -6.35 21.91
C HIS A 74 6.20 -4.95 21.88
N ASP A 75 6.65 -4.04 22.73
CA ASP A 75 6.19 -2.66 22.77
C ASP A 75 6.46 -1.94 21.44
N ARG A 76 7.67 -2.11 20.90
CA ARG A 76 8.04 -1.61 19.57
C ARG A 76 7.13 -2.17 18.48
N ARG A 77 6.91 -3.49 18.48
CA ARG A 77 6.02 -4.15 17.51
C ARG A 77 4.60 -3.58 17.59
N GLU A 78 4.09 -3.32 18.79
CA GLU A 78 2.78 -2.70 18.97
C GLU A 78 2.71 -1.27 18.44
N ARG A 79 3.73 -0.44 18.71
CA ARG A 79 3.82 0.93 18.18
C ARG A 79 3.74 0.92 16.65
N ILE A 80 4.49 0.03 16.01
CA ILE A 80 4.49 -0.14 14.55
C ILE A 80 3.12 -0.59 14.03
N VAL A 81 2.51 -1.59 14.66
CA VAL A 81 1.19 -2.10 14.24
C VAL A 81 0.11 -1.03 14.38
N LYS A 82 0.16 -0.22 15.44
CA LYS A 82 -0.77 0.91 15.63
C LYS A 82 -0.62 1.94 14.51
N ALA A 83 0.61 2.41 14.27
CA ALA A 83 0.89 3.35 13.18
C ALA A 83 0.48 2.81 11.81
N SER A 84 0.79 1.54 11.49
CA SER A 84 0.40 0.92 10.23
C SER A 84 -1.12 0.91 10.04
N ARG A 85 -1.90 0.62 11.09
CA ARG A 85 -3.38 0.65 11.02
C ARG A 85 -3.91 2.05 10.78
N ASP A 86 -3.33 3.06 11.43
CA ASP A 86 -3.73 4.45 11.27
C ASP A 86 -3.41 4.95 9.85
N ILE A 87 -2.24 4.59 9.31
CA ILE A 87 -1.85 4.87 7.92
C ILE A 87 -2.84 4.23 6.95
N THR A 88 -3.20 2.96 7.14
CA THR A 88 -4.20 2.28 6.32
C THR A 88 -5.55 3.02 6.38
N ALA A 89 -6.00 3.41 7.57
CA ALA A 89 -7.28 4.09 7.74
C ALA A 89 -7.30 5.47 7.05
N LEU A 90 -6.21 6.24 7.12
CA LEU A 90 -6.09 7.52 6.43
C LEU A 90 -6.01 7.35 4.91
N SER A 91 -5.28 6.36 4.43
CA SER A 91 -5.16 6.06 3.00
C SER A 91 -6.50 5.68 2.38
N LYS A 92 -7.32 4.86 3.07
CA LYS A 92 -8.69 4.56 2.65
C LYS A 92 -9.57 5.80 2.52
N LYS A 93 -9.44 6.75 3.45
CA LYS A 93 -10.20 8.02 3.36
C LYS A 93 -9.82 8.82 2.12
N ILE A 94 -8.55 8.80 1.72
CA ILE A 94 -8.08 9.42 0.47
C ILE A 94 -8.68 8.67 -0.73
N ILE A 95 -8.63 7.34 -0.75
CA ILE A 95 -9.21 6.53 -1.83
C ILE A 95 -10.71 6.84 -1.99
N PHE A 96 -11.48 6.85 -0.90
CA PHE A 96 -12.90 7.21 -0.93
C PHE A 96 -13.15 8.64 -1.41
N SER A 97 -12.28 9.59 -1.08
CA SER A 97 -12.42 10.96 -1.54
C SER A 97 -12.23 11.05 -3.07
N LEU A 98 -11.26 10.31 -3.60
CA LEU A 98 -10.92 10.22 -5.03
C LEU A 98 -11.99 9.47 -5.85
N GLN A 99 -12.63 8.45 -5.27
CA GLN A 99 -13.76 7.74 -5.90
C GLN A 99 -14.97 8.64 -6.21
N ARG A 100 -15.03 9.85 -5.64
CA ARG A 100 -16.08 10.85 -5.94
C ARG A 100 -15.81 11.64 -7.21
N LEU A 101 -14.58 11.58 -7.75
CA LEU A 101 -14.22 12.28 -8.98
C LEU A 101 -14.80 11.57 -10.21
N ARG A 102 -14.91 12.28 -11.33
CA ARG A 102 -15.51 11.77 -12.58
C ARG A 102 -14.65 12.00 -13.81
N THR A 103 -13.48 12.59 -13.62
CA THR A 103 -12.55 12.96 -14.69
C THR A 103 -11.19 12.36 -14.40
N VAL A 104 -10.49 11.96 -15.48
CA VAL A 104 -9.09 11.55 -15.47
C VAL A 104 -8.26 12.58 -16.23
N ASN A 105 -6.96 12.61 -15.96
CA ASN A 105 -6.02 13.58 -16.53
C ASN A 105 -6.44 15.04 -16.27
N ALA A 106 -6.97 15.29 -15.07
CA ALA A 106 -7.50 16.58 -14.66
C ALA A 106 -7.01 16.95 -13.25
N PRO A 107 -6.84 18.25 -12.95
CA PRO A 107 -6.49 18.67 -11.60
C PRO A 107 -7.62 18.31 -10.63
N ILE A 108 -7.23 17.85 -9.44
CA ILE A 108 -8.17 17.52 -8.38
C ILE A 108 -8.81 18.83 -7.87
N PRO A 109 -10.13 18.87 -7.63
CA PRO A 109 -10.80 20.03 -7.06
C PRO A 109 -10.08 20.53 -5.79
N PRO A 110 -9.86 21.85 -5.62
CA PRO A 110 -9.01 22.40 -4.55
C PRO A 110 -9.41 21.95 -3.14
N ALA A 111 -10.71 21.79 -2.88
CA ALA A 111 -11.22 21.32 -1.59
C ALA A 111 -10.76 19.89 -1.27
N ILE A 112 -10.88 18.98 -2.23
CA ILE A 112 -10.45 17.57 -2.09
C ILE A 112 -8.92 17.50 -2.07
N ALA A 113 -8.24 18.28 -2.91
CA ALA A 113 -6.77 18.32 -2.94
C ALA A 113 -6.20 18.74 -1.58
N LYS A 114 -6.76 19.79 -0.95
CA LYS A 114 -6.34 20.25 0.39
C LYS A 114 -6.64 19.21 1.48
N GLU A 115 -7.80 18.57 1.41
CA GLU A 115 -8.17 17.51 2.36
C GLU A 115 -7.20 16.32 2.25
N ASN A 116 -6.94 15.85 1.03
CA ASN A 116 -6.04 14.74 0.75
C ASN A 116 -4.61 15.08 1.16
N GLN A 117 -4.14 16.29 0.87
CA GLN A 117 -2.80 16.72 1.28
C GLN A 117 -2.64 16.68 2.80
N THR A 118 -3.62 17.21 3.54
CA THR A 118 -3.62 17.13 5.02
C THR A 118 -3.51 15.68 5.50
N ARG A 119 -4.17 14.73 4.83
CA ARG A 119 -4.10 13.29 5.18
C ARG A 119 -2.76 12.69 4.82
N PHE A 120 -2.18 13.04 3.67
CA PHE A 120 -0.84 12.62 3.31
C PHE A 120 0.19 13.13 4.31
N ASP A 121 0.10 14.39 4.74
CA ASP A 121 1.00 14.96 5.74
C ASP A 121 0.91 14.20 7.07
N GLN A 122 -0.31 13.83 7.50
CA GLN A 122 -0.53 12.98 8.67
C GLN A 122 0.08 11.59 8.52
N ILE A 123 -0.08 10.96 7.35
CA ILE A 123 0.52 9.66 7.05
C ILE A 123 2.05 9.73 7.10
N LEU A 124 2.64 10.78 6.52
CA LEU A 124 4.09 10.98 6.54
C LEU A 124 4.61 11.17 7.96
N GLU A 125 3.85 11.86 8.81
CA GLU A 125 4.21 12.01 10.23
C GLU A 125 4.13 10.69 10.99
N LEU A 126 3.12 9.86 10.71
CA LEU A 126 3.05 8.50 11.27
C LEU A 126 4.25 7.65 10.84
N PHE A 127 4.65 7.71 9.57
CA PHE A 127 5.86 7.03 9.10
C PHE A 127 7.11 7.54 9.83
N ARG A 128 7.28 8.85 9.99
CA ARG A 128 8.40 9.43 10.74
C ARG A 128 8.42 8.96 12.20
N SER A 129 7.26 8.86 12.85
CA SER A 129 7.16 8.43 14.25
C SER A 129 7.70 7.02 14.50
N ILE A 130 7.63 6.14 13.49
CA ILE A 130 8.10 4.75 13.60
C ILE A 130 9.51 4.54 13.04
N VAL A 131 10.14 5.57 12.43
CA VAL A 131 11.51 5.48 11.90
C VAL A 131 12.50 4.93 12.94
N PRO A 132 12.52 5.39 14.20
CA PRO A 132 13.45 4.85 15.21
C PRO A 132 13.24 3.36 15.48
N ASP A 133 12.02 2.87 15.31
CA ASP A 133 11.63 1.48 15.60
C ASP A 133 11.93 0.53 14.43
N ILE A 134 11.98 1.05 13.21
CA ILE A 134 12.28 0.28 12.00
C ILE A 134 13.73 0.47 11.53
N SER A 135 14.53 1.20 12.30
CA SER A 135 15.94 1.46 12.01
C SER A 135 16.88 0.42 12.65
N GLY A 136 18.11 0.35 12.13
CA GLY A 136 19.18 -0.46 12.71
C GLY A 136 19.29 -1.88 12.14
N LEU A 137 20.02 -2.74 12.86
CA LEU A 137 20.43 -4.08 12.40
C LEU A 137 19.24 -5.03 12.14
N ASN A 138 18.13 -4.81 12.83
CA ASN A 138 16.93 -5.65 12.76
C ASN A 138 15.75 -4.98 12.05
N ALA A 139 15.98 -3.94 11.23
CA ALA A 139 14.95 -3.24 10.48
C ALA A 139 13.99 -4.18 9.73
N TRP A 140 14.55 -5.19 9.05
CA TRP A 140 13.82 -6.19 8.26
C TRP A 140 12.80 -7.00 9.09
N ARG A 141 12.99 -7.11 10.40
CA ARG A 141 12.13 -7.88 11.30
C ARG A 141 10.72 -7.33 11.34
N TYR A 142 10.60 -6.00 11.30
CA TYR A 142 9.32 -5.31 11.46
C TYR A 142 8.63 -4.98 10.13
N GLN A 143 9.26 -5.29 8.98
CA GLN A 143 8.71 -5.01 7.66
C GLN A 143 7.27 -5.53 7.52
N ARG A 144 7.00 -6.75 8.03
CA ARG A 144 5.68 -7.38 7.95
C ARG A 144 4.58 -6.61 8.70
N GLN A 145 4.94 -5.85 9.73
CA GLN A 145 3.98 -5.07 10.50
C GLN A 145 3.68 -3.72 9.85
N VAL A 146 4.66 -3.14 9.13
CA VAL A 146 4.51 -1.86 8.42
C VAL A 146 3.89 -2.05 7.02
N SER A 147 4.19 -3.19 6.39
CA SER A 147 3.84 -3.54 5.01
C SER A 147 2.37 -3.29 4.62
N PRO A 148 1.35 -3.65 5.44
CA PRO A 148 -0.05 -3.31 5.12
C PRO A 148 -0.33 -1.80 5.02
N GLY A 149 0.33 -0.99 5.87
CA GLY A 149 0.23 0.46 5.81
C GLY A 149 0.91 1.03 4.57
N ILE A 150 2.06 0.48 4.18
CA ILE A 150 2.79 0.86 2.97
C ILE A 150 1.97 0.56 1.72
N GLN A 151 1.38 -0.64 1.63
CA GLN A 151 0.55 -1.04 0.48
C GLN A 151 -0.65 -0.12 0.27
N GLU A 152 -1.38 0.18 1.34
CA GLU A 152 -2.54 1.08 1.24
C GLU A 152 -2.13 2.52 0.91
N PHE A 153 -0.98 2.98 1.43
CA PHE A 153 -0.41 4.27 1.05
C PHE A 153 -0.04 4.30 -0.44
N ILE A 154 0.56 3.24 -0.96
CA ILE A 154 0.91 3.08 -2.38
C ILE A 154 -0.36 3.13 -3.23
N GLU A 155 -1.40 2.40 -2.85
CA GLU A 155 -2.69 2.41 -3.53
C GLU A 155 -3.27 3.82 -3.59
N ALA A 156 -3.35 4.53 -2.46
CA ALA A 156 -3.88 5.89 -2.39
C ALA A 156 -3.06 6.90 -3.21
N LEU A 157 -1.73 6.85 -3.09
CA LEU A 157 -0.83 7.74 -3.83
C LEU A 157 -0.88 7.46 -5.33
N SER A 158 -0.89 6.19 -5.73
CA SER A 158 -0.98 5.78 -7.13
C SER A 158 -2.32 6.16 -7.73
N PHE A 159 -3.42 6.02 -6.99
CA PHE A 159 -4.73 6.43 -7.46
C PHE A 159 -4.81 7.95 -7.65
N GLN A 160 -4.28 8.73 -6.70
CA GLN A 160 -4.22 10.18 -6.84
C GLN A 160 -3.40 10.58 -8.07
N HIS A 161 -2.22 9.99 -8.23
CA HIS A 161 -1.33 10.27 -9.36
C HIS A 161 -2.00 9.91 -10.69
N TYR A 162 -2.63 8.74 -10.79
CA TYR A 162 -3.32 8.29 -11.99
C TYR A 162 -4.48 9.22 -12.37
N VAL A 163 -5.29 9.67 -11.42
CA VAL A 163 -6.37 10.63 -11.71
C VAL A 163 -5.83 11.94 -12.28
N GLN A 164 -4.67 12.40 -11.81
CA GLN A 164 -4.06 13.66 -12.24
C GLN A 164 -3.30 13.56 -13.56
N THR A 165 -2.56 12.49 -13.78
CA THR A 165 -1.57 12.38 -14.88
C THR A 165 -1.90 11.29 -15.89
N GLN A 166 -2.86 10.42 -15.57
CA GLN A 166 -3.19 9.21 -16.32
C GLN A 166 -1.97 8.31 -16.57
N ARG A 167 -1.06 8.28 -15.60
CA ARG A 167 0.12 7.41 -15.58
C ARG A 167 0.20 6.68 -14.26
N LEU A 168 0.91 5.55 -14.26
CA LEU A 168 1.24 4.84 -13.02
C LEU A 168 2.50 5.46 -12.41
N ILE A 169 2.45 5.76 -11.11
CA ILE A 169 3.62 6.22 -10.36
C ILE A 169 4.61 5.06 -10.19
N SER A 170 5.90 5.29 -10.38
CA SER A 170 6.93 4.27 -10.19
C SER A 170 7.25 4.02 -8.72
N ARG A 171 7.82 2.85 -8.41
CA ARG A 171 8.26 2.51 -7.04
C ARG A 171 9.25 3.52 -6.48
N ASP A 172 10.19 3.99 -7.30
CA ASP A 172 11.23 4.91 -6.86
C ASP A 172 10.64 6.30 -6.54
N GLU A 173 9.63 6.75 -7.31
CA GLU A 173 8.87 7.96 -6.99
C GLU A 173 8.07 7.83 -5.69
N VAL A 174 7.49 6.66 -5.41
CA VAL A 174 6.84 6.38 -4.13
C VAL A 174 7.87 6.42 -2.99
N ALA A 175 9.00 5.74 -3.13
CA ALA A 175 10.05 5.68 -2.12
C ALA A 175 10.59 7.09 -1.80
N ALA A 176 10.72 7.96 -2.81
CA ALA A 176 11.13 9.35 -2.63
C ALA A 176 10.15 10.21 -1.82
N LYS A 177 8.89 9.77 -1.63
CA LYS A 177 7.91 10.44 -0.78
C LYS A 177 7.99 10.02 0.69
N LEU A 178 8.63 8.89 0.99
CA LEU A 178 8.72 8.32 2.32
C LEU A 178 10.10 8.59 2.95
N PRO A 179 10.22 8.51 4.29
CA PRO A 179 11.53 8.49 4.94
C PRO A 179 12.38 7.34 4.36
N PRO A 180 13.70 7.53 4.14
CA PRO A 180 14.57 6.54 3.51
C PRO A 180 14.69 5.24 4.31
N GLU A 181 14.42 5.27 5.61
CA GLU A 181 14.39 4.11 6.49
C GLU A 181 13.14 3.24 6.27
N VAL A 182 12.07 3.81 5.71
CA VAL A 182 10.86 3.05 5.33
C VAL A 182 11.12 2.36 4.00
N LEU A 183 11.47 1.07 4.07
CA LEU A 183 11.74 0.27 2.89
C LEU A 183 10.46 -0.02 2.11
N VAL A 184 10.34 0.57 0.92
CA VAL A 184 9.32 0.19 -0.08
C VAL A 184 9.82 -1.00 -0.88
N THR A 185 9.38 -2.20 -0.51
CA THR A 185 9.77 -3.41 -1.25
C THR A 185 9.03 -3.51 -2.58
N GLU A 186 9.59 -4.29 -3.51
CA GLU A 186 8.90 -4.66 -4.76
C GLU A 186 7.57 -5.35 -4.49
N GLU A 187 7.53 -6.15 -3.42
CA GLU A 187 6.35 -6.86 -2.99
C GLU A 187 5.25 -5.89 -2.53
N ASP A 188 5.59 -4.93 -1.67
CA ASP A 188 4.66 -3.90 -1.19
C ASP A 188 4.10 -3.07 -2.35
N TYR A 189 4.98 -2.68 -3.28
CA TYR A 189 4.56 -1.93 -4.46
C TYR A 189 3.61 -2.75 -5.33
N LEU A 190 3.98 -3.98 -5.70
CA LEU A 190 3.13 -4.82 -6.53
C LEU A 190 1.77 -5.09 -5.88
N MET A 191 1.73 -5.40 -4.58
CA MET A 191 0.47 -5.62 -3.86
C MET A 191 -0.41 -4.36 -3.82
N GLY A 192 0.17 -3.18 -3.59
CA GLY A 192 -0.56 -1.91 -3.66
C GLY A 192 -1.11 -1.61 -5.07
N ILE A 193 -0.35 -1.93 -6.13
CA ILE A 193 -0.85 -1.75 -7.51
C ILE A 193 -1.92 -2.79 -7.86
N PHE A 194 -1.86 -4.02 -7.33
CA PHE A 194 -2.96 -4.98 -7.48
C PHE A 194 -4.26 -4.44 -6.92
N ASP A 195 -4.24 -3.88 -5.70
CA ASP A 195 -5.43 -3.30 -5.07
C ASP A 195 -5.94 -2.05 -5.80
N LEU A 196 -5.02 -1.22 -6.31
CA LEU A 196 -5.34 -0.10 -7.20
C LEU A 196 -6.20 -0.53 -8.40
N THR A 197 -5.96 -1.72 -9.00
CA THR A 197 -6.79 -2.17 -10.14
C THR A 197 -8.27 -2.33 -9.77
N GLY A 198 -8.57 -2.70 -8.53
CA GLY A 198 -9.92 -2.78 -8.00
C GLY A 198 -10.56 -1.40 -7.84
N GLU A 199 -9.82 -0.43 -7.32
CA GLU A 199 -10.28 0.96 -7.20
C GLU A 199 -10.46 1.62 -8.58
N LEU A 200 -9.56 1.37 -9.54
CA LEU A 200 -9.70 1.83 -10.93
C LEU A 200 -10.91 1.20 -11.61
N MET A 201 -11.21 -0.08 -11.36
CA MET A 201 -12.44 -0.70 -11.85
C MET A 201 -13.68 -0.02 -11.28
N ARG A 202 -13.72 0.21 -9.96
CA ARG A 202 -14.84 0.91 -9.32
C ARG A 202 -15.04 2.32 -9.87
N PHE A 203 -13.93 3.02 -10.08
CA PHE A 203 -13.90 4.35 -10.66
C PHE A 203 -14.40 4.35 -12.12
N ALA A 204 -13.89 3.43 -12.95
CA ALA A 204 -14.27 3.26 -14.34
C ALA A 204 -15.77 2.97 -14.50
N VAL A 205 -16.30 2.02 -13.73
CA VAL A 205 -17.74 1.67 -13.77
C VAL A 205 -18.60 2.87 -13.39
N THR A 206 -18.19 3.65 -12.39
CA THR A 206 -18.91 4.86 -11.98
C THR A 206 -18.85 5.96 -13.03
N MET A 207 -17.70 6.13 -13.69
CA MET A 207 -17.56 7.06 -14.81
C MET A 207 -18.42 6.66 -16.02
N LEU A 208 -18.45 5.36 -16.33
CA LEU A 208 -19.23 4.79 -17.43
C LEU A 208 -20.74 4.89 -17.17
N SER A 209 -21.18 4.74 -15.92
CA SER A 209 -22.60 4.81 -15.55
C SER A 209 -23.16 6.24 -15.54
N THR A 210 -22.32 7.25 -15.29
CA THR A 210 -22.75 8.66 -15.17
C THR A 210 -23.02 9.31 -16.54
N GLY A 211 -23.12 8.53 -17.63
CA GLY A 211 -23.56 9.02 -18.93
C GLY A 211 -22.62 10.07 -19.52
N GLY A 212 -21.39 9.66 -19.82
CA GLY A 212 -20.57 10.45 -20.73
C GLY A 212 -21.32 10.58 -22.05
N GLN A 213 -21.66 11.80 -22.45
CA GLN A 213 -22.31 12.09 -23.73
C GLN A 213 -21.51 11.40 -24.83
N ILE A 214 -22.06 10.33 -25.41
CA ILE A 214 -21.43 9.60 -26.50
C ILE A 214 -21.32 10.58 -27.67
N THR A 215 -20.13 11.09 -27.92
CA THR A 215 -19.89 12.04 -29.02
C THR A 215 -19.99 11.28 -30.33
N LYS A 216 -21.02 11.57 -31.14
CA LYS A 216 -21.07 11.10 -32.53
C LYS A 216 -19.93 11.76 -33.29
N LYS A 217 -18.92 11.00 -33.73
CA LYS A 217 -17.99 11.49 -34.76
C LYS A 217 -18.75 11.51 -36.09
N LYS A 218 -18.82 12.68 -36.74
CA LYS A 218 -19.01 12.73 -38.19
C LYS A 218 -17.71 12.22 -38.84
N LYS A 219 -17.79 11.23 -39.73
CA LYS A 219 -16.66 10.85 -40.58
C LYS A 219 -16.22 12.08 -41.37
N GLU A 220 -14.98 12.55 -41.14
CA GLU A 220 -14.31 13.43 -42.11
C GLU A 220 -13.87 12.56 -43.28
N ASN A 221 -14.59 12.67 -44.41
CA ASN A 221 -14.19 12.02 -45.65
C ASN A 221 -12.89 12.67 -46.15
N LYS A 222 -11.74 12.04 -45.88
CA LYS A 222 -10.53 12.28 -46.66
C LYS A 222 -10.76 11.71 -48.06
N THR A 223 -11.11 12.58 -49.00
CA THR A 223 -11.16 12.28 -50.43
C THR A 223 -9.78 11.82 -50.91
N MET A 224 -9.55 10.52 -50.97
CA MET A 224 -8.57 9.95 -51.91
C MET A 224 -9.33 9.54 -53.16
N GLN A 225 -9.24 10.42 -54.15
CA GLN A 225 -9.74 10.22 -55.49
C GLN A 225 -8.90 9.11 -56.16
N SER A 226 -9.49 7.92 -56.31
CA SER A 226 -8.97 6.86 -57.17
C SER A 226 -10.03 6.58 -58.22
N ALA A 227 -9.80 7.15 -59.40
CA ALA A 227 -10.60 6.91 -60.59
C ALA A 227 -10.34 5.50 -61.13
N ILE A 228 -11.34 4.61 -61.08
CA ILE A 228 -11.53 3.53 -62.07
C ILE A 228 -13.04 3.33 -62.29
N SER A 229 -13.38 3.18 -63.56
CA SER A 229 -14.64 3.23 -64.30
C SER A 229 -15.75 2.21 -63.94
N ASN A 230 -16.98 2.70 -64.10
CA ASN A 230 -18.25 2.07 -64.53
C ASN A 230 -18.30 0.55 -64.80
N MET A 231 -19.22 -0.15 -64.12
CA MET A 231 -20.15 -1.11 -64.73
C MET A 231 -21.41 -1.28 -63.87
N GLU A 232 -22.56 -1.38 -64.53
CA GLU A 232 -23.92 -1.31 -64.00
C GLU A 232 -24.37 -2.52 -63.16
N GLY A 233 -25.32 -2.26 -62.25
CA GLY A 233 -26.43 -3.16 -61.92
C GLY A 233 -26.22 -4.12 -60.74
N ASP A 234 -26.73 -3.74 -59.55
CA ASP A 234 -27.74 -4.51 -58.79
C ASP A 234 -27.79 -4.03 -57.32
N SER A 235 -29.00 -3.69 -56.86
CA SER A 235 -29.43 -3.58 -55.47
C SER A 235 -28.48 -2.86 -54.47
N GLN A 236 -28.42 -1.53 -54.54
CA GLN A 236 -27.96 -0.72 -53.42
C GLN A 236 -28.96 -0.85 -52.26
N ARG A 237 -28.68 -1.78 -51.33
CA ARG A 237 -29.10 -1.55 -49.94
C ARG A 237 -28.36 -0.29 -49.52
N GLU A 238 -29.08 0.80 -49.32
CA GLU A 238 -28.54 1.92 -48.56
C GLU A 238 -28.21 1.36 -47.16
N GLU A 239 -26.96 0.94 -46.96
CA GLU A 239 -26.41 0.84 -45.61
C GLU A 239 -26.51 2.25 -45.03
N GLU A 240 -27.56 2.49 -44.25
CA GLU A 240 -27.60 3.60 -43.30
C GLU A 240 -26.32 3.47 -42.47
N ASP A 241 -25.29 4.24 -42.86
CA ASP A 241 -23.95 4.27 -42.25
C ASP A 241 -24.12 4.79 -40.82
N THR A 242 -24.57 3.89 -39.95
CA THR A 242 -24.94 4.19 -38.58
C THR A 242 -23.63 4.57 -37.90
N PRO A 243 -23.43 5.83 -37.48
CA PRO A 243 -22.14 6.26 -36.97
C PRO A 243 -21.77 5.40 -35.76
N LEU A 244 -20.66 4.66 -35.88
CA LEU A 244 -20.13 3.82 -34.81
C LEU A 244 -19.97 4.69 -33.55
N ARG A 245 -20.64 4.28 -32.46
CA ARG A 245 -20.57 4.99 -31.19
C ARG A 245 -19.23 4.68 -30.53
N GLU A 246 -18.41 5.71 -30.33
CA GLU A 246 -17.16 5.64 -29.59
C GLU A 246 -17.38 6.12 -28.14
N LEU A 247 -16.70 5.50 -27.18
CA LEU A 247 -16.63 6.06 -25.84
C LEU A 247 -15.85 7.39 -25.88
N PRO A 248 -16.19 8.36 -25.02
CA PRO A 248 -15.35 9.51 -24.76
C PRO A 248 -13.90 9.06 -24.48
N ALA A 249 -12.91 9.77 -25.02
CA ALA A 249 -11.50 9.38 -24.92
C ALA A 249 -11.07 9.06 -23.48
N ALA A 250 -11.50 9.86 -22.50
CA ALA A 250 -11.24 9.61 -21.08
C ALA A 250 -11.76 8.25 -20.58
N GLN A 251 -12.95 7.83 -21.02
CA GLN A 251 -13.56 6.55 -20.66
C GLN A 251 -12.96 5.40 -21.45
N ALA A 252 -12.60 5.60 -22.73
CA ALA A 252 -11.91 4.60 -23.52
C ALA A 252 -10.52 4.31 -22.94
N ASN A 253 -9.79 5.36 -22.56
CA ASN A 253 -8.42 5.23 -22.09
C ASN A 253 -8.32 4.45 -20.78
N ILE A 254 -9.22 4.65 -19.80
CA ILE A 254 -9.17 3.87 -18.56
C ILE A 254 -9.36 2.36 -18.79
N VAL A 255 -10.14 1.96 -19.79
CA VAL A 255 -10.26 0.54 -20.18
C VAL A 255 -8.96 0.03 -20.81
N VAL A 256 -8.35 0.83 -21.68
CA VAL A 256 -7.06 0.51 -22.31
C VAL A 256 -5.95 0.39 -21.26
N ASP A 257 -5.90 1.32 -20.31
CA ASP A 257 -4.90 1.35 -19.25
C ASP A 257 -5.05 0.13 -18.33
N LEU A 258 -6.27 -0.23 -17.94
CA LEU A 258 -6.54 -1.45 -17.17
C LEU A 258 -6.16 -2.74 -17.91
N ARG A 259 -6.37 -2.80 -19.23
CA ARG A 259 -5.89 -3.92 -20.08
C ARG A 259 -4.37 -3.96 -20.15
N GLY A 260 -3.73 -2.81 -20.25
CA GLY A 260 -2.26 -2.69 -20.22
C GLY A 260 -1.68 -3.20 -18.91
N MET A 261 -2.26 -2.78 -17.78
CA MET A 261 -1.89 -3.27 -16.46
C MET A 261 -2.06 -4.79 -16.35
N ARG A 262 -3.20 -5.33 -16.81
CA ARG A 262 -3.42 -6.79 -16.84
C ARG A 262 -2.34 -7.52 -17.62
N ALA A 263 -2.03 -7.08 -18.83
CA ALA A 263 -1.02 -7.71 -19.67
C ALA A 263 0.36 -7.71 -19.00
N GLN A 264 0.72 -6.61 -18.34
CA GLN A 264 1.96 -6.53 -17.57
C GLN A 264 1.96 -7.47 -16.37
N PHE A 265 0.88 -7.52 -15.58
CA PHE A 265 0.76 -8.44 -14.44
C PHE A 265 0.81 -9.91 -14.85
N GLU A 266 0.13 -10.28 -15.94
CA GLU A 266 0.13 -11.65 -16.46
C GLU A 266 1.50 -12.05 -17.05
N SER A 267 2.31 -11.06 -17.45
CA SER A 267 3.70 -11.30 -17.89
C SER A 267 4.67 -11.57 -16.74
N LEU A 268 4.31 -11.24 -15.49
CA LEU A 268 5.16 -11.47 -14.33
C LEU A 268 5.26 -12.97 -14.03
N ASN A 269 6.43 -13.53 -14.25
CA ASN A 269 6.74 -14.90 -13.85
C ASN A 269 7.46 -14.92 -12.49
N VAL A 270 6.72 -15.20 -11.42
CA VAL A 270 7.28 -15.29 -10.07
C VAL A 270 7.41 -16.76 -9.66
N PRO A 271 8.64 -17.29 -9.51
CA PRO A 271 8.86 -18.66 -9.09
C PRO A 271 8.23 -18.94 -7.73
N ARG A 272 7.39 -19.96 -7.63
CA ARG A 272 6.71 -20.37 -6.38
C ARG A 272 7.65 -20.70 -5.21
N ARG A 273 8.94 -20.95 -5.48
CA ARG A 273 9.97 -21.27 -4.48
C ARG A 273 10.53 -20.05 -3.74
N HIS A 274 10.42 -18.83 -4.29
CA HIS A 274 10.85 -17.59 -3.63
C HIS A 274 9.71 -16.89 -2.89
N SER A 275 8.76 -17.69 -2.38
CA SER A 275 7.59 -17.22 -1.64
C SER A 275 8.01 -16.57 -0.32
N SER A 276 8.32 -15.29 -0.32
CA SER A 276 7.84 -14.45 0.77
C SER A 276 6.33 -14.67 0.89
N ASN A 277 5.79 -14.65 2.12
CA ASN A 277 4.42 -15.11 2.37
C ASN A 277 3.35 -14.34 1.58
N MET A 278 3.66 -13.16 1.06
CA MET A 278 2.71 -12.26 0.41
C MET A 278 2.76 -12.38 -1.12
N MET A 279 3.91 -12.77 -1.71
CA MET A 279 3.96 -13.29 -3.10
C MET A 279 3.20 -14.62 -3.26
N ARG A 280 2.94 -15.34 -2.17
CA ARG A 280 2.04 -16.50 -2.17
C ARG A 280 0.60 -16.11 -2.54
N ASP A 281 0.16 -14.94 -2.09
CA ASP A 281 -1.20 -14.44 -2.35
C ASP A 281 -1.30 -13.68 -3.67
N MET A 282 -0.19 -13.45 -4.38
CA MET A 282 -0.15 -12.80 -5.69
C MET A 282 -1.09 -13.48 -6.70
N TYR A 283 -1.15 -14.82 -6.74
CA TYR A 283 -2.03 -15.54 -7.66
C TYR A 283 -3.51 -15.21 -7.44
N LYS A 284 -3.94 -15.09 -6.17
CA LYS A 284 -5.31 -14.67 -5.85
C LYS A 284 -5.55 -13.22 -6.26
N LYS A 285 -4.54 -12.35 -6.08
CA LYS A 285 -4.61 -10.95 -6.54
C LYS A 285 -4.71 -10.85 -8.06
N VAL A 286 -4.02 -11.71 -8.81
CA VAL A 286 -4.15 -11.82 -10.27
C VAL A 286 -5.58 -12.20 -10.66
N GLU A 287 -6.18 -13.20 -10.01
CA GLU A 287 -7.58 -13.60 -10.28
C GLU A 287 -8.58 -12.45 -10.00
N VAL A 288 -8.40 -11.73 -8.89
CA VAL A 288 -9.22 -10.56 -8.54
C VAL A 288 -9.05 -9.43 -9.54
N MET A 289 -7.81 -9.17 -9.97
CA MET A 289 -7.50 -8.16 -10.99
C MET A 289 -8.13 -8.52 -12.34
N GLN A 290 -7.99 -9.77 -12.80
CA GLN A 290 -8.64 -10.26 -14.03
C GLN A 290 -10.15 -10.03 -13.98
N THR A 291 -10.78 -10.42 -12.88
CA THR A 291 -12.22 -10.20 -12.65
C THR A 291 -12.58 -8.71 -12.70
N SER A 292 -11.71 -7.83 -12.17
CA SER A 292 -11.92 -6.39 -12.15
C SER A 292 -11.85 -5.81 -13.56
N VAL A 293 -10.87 -6.22 -14.35
CA VAL A 293 -10.72 -5.80 -15.76
C VAL A 293 -11.92 -6.27 -16.58
N GLU A 294 -12.32 -7.55 -16.46
CA GLU A 294 -13.48 -8.08 -17.18
C GLU A 294 -14.77 -7.31 -16.86
N LYS A 295 -14.97 -6.86 -15.62
CA LYS A 295 -16.13 -6.04 -15.25
C LYS A 295 -16.15 -4.72 -16.01
N VAL A 296 -15.01 -4.05 -16.12
CA VAL A 296 -14.90 -2.79 -16.87
C VAL A 296 -15.13 -3.02 -18.35
N GLU A 297 -14.57 -4.11 -18.92
CA GLU A 297 -14.77 -4.46 -20.32
C GLU A 297 -16.24 -4.76 -20.64
N ARG A 298 -16.92 -5.54 -19.78
CA ARG A 298 -18.35 -5.83 -19.91
C ARG A 298 -19.20 -4.56 -19.81
N ALA A 299 -18.85 -3.65 -18.89
CA ALA A 299 -19.53 -2.36 -18.75
C ALA A 299 -19.37 -1.48 -20.01
N ALA A 300 -18.14 -1.38 -20.52
CA ALA A 300 -17.84 -0.66 -21.75
C ALA A 300 -18.58 -1.28 -22.94
N TYR A 301 -18.47 -2.60 -23.14
CA TYR A 301 -19.18 -3.33 -24.18
C TYR A 301 -20.70 -3.08 -24.14
N GLY A 302 -21.30 -3.13 -22.94
CA GLY A 302 -22.72 -2.86 -22.77
C GLY A 302 -23.12 -1.46 -23.23
N ILE A 303 -22.28 -0.45 -23.00
CA ILE A 303 -22.55 0.94 -23.45
C ILE A 303 -22.41 1.07 -24.96
N LEU A 304 -21.36 0.51 -25.56
CA LEU A 304 -21.18 0.58 -27.02
C LEU A 304 -22.32 -0.14 -27.74
N VAL A 305 -22.62 -1.38 -27.36
CA VAL A 305 -23.59 -2.24 -28.07
C VAL A 305 -25.04 -1.82 -27.81
N ARG A 306 -25.47 -1.64 -26.55
CA ARG A 306 -26.83 -1.15 -26.26
C ARG A 306 -27.04 0.28 -26.74
N GLY A 307 -25.96 1.08 -26.77
CA GLY A 307 -25.95 2.38 -27.40
C GLY A 307 -26.30 2.27 -28.88
N SER A 308 -25.66 1.37 -29.62
CA SER A 308 -25.95 1.16 -31.05
C SER A 308 -27.33 0.57 -31.34
N GLU A 309 -27.95 -0.14 -30.40
CA GLU A 309 -29.28 -0.78 -30.59
C GLU A 309 -30.47 0.19 -30.58
N ARG A 310 -30.35 1.38 -29.97
CA ARG A 310 -31.47 2.34 -29.84
C ARG A 310 -31.32 3.51 -30.82
N PRO A 311 -32.21 3.63 -31.85
CA PRO A 311 -32.22 4.77 -32.76
C PRO A 311 -32.47 6.08 -32.03
N SER A 312 -31.90 7.18 -32.51
CA SER A 312 -32.17 8.51 -31.96
C SER A 312 -33.67 8.85 -32.10
N GLY A 313 -34.32 9.23 -30.99
CA GLY A 313 -35.74 9.57 -30.96
C GLY A 313 -36.68 8.43 -30.51
N TRP A 314 -36.17 7.23 -30.22
CA TRP A 314 -37.00 6.10 -29.81
C TRP A 314 -37.54 6.17 -28.37
N THR A 315 -36.95 7.03 -27.52
CA THR A 315 -37.52 7.38 -26.21
C THR A 315 -37.74 8.88 -26.14
N PRO A 316 -38.89 9.37 -25.61
CA PRO A 316 -39.09 10.78 -25.34
C PRO A 316 -37.92 11.30 -24.52
N ASP A 317 -37.35 12.43 -24.93
CA ASP A 317 -36.25 13.06 -24.18
C ASP A 317 -36.81 13.60 -22.85
N LEU A 318 -36.68 12.81 -21.80
CA LEU A 318 -37.11 13.20 -20.45
C LEU A 318 -36.21 14.29 -19.84
N SER A 319 -35.15 14.71 -20.54
CA SER A 319 -34.30 15.82 -20.10
C SER A 319 -34.82 17.20 -20.49
N THR A 320 -35.82 17.28 -21.39
CA THR A 320 -36.39 18.54 -21.90
C THR A 320 -37.77 18.89 -21.35
N SER A 321 -38.20 18.33 -20.21
CA SER A 321 -39.45 18.76 -19.56
C SER A 321 -39.27 20.08 -18.79
N THR A 322 -38.84 21.13 -19.48
CA THR A 322 -39.26 22.49 -19.11
C THR A 322 -40.67 22.63 -19.64
N VAL A 323 -41.62 22.59 -18.70
CA VAL A 323 -43.04 22.85 -18.90
C VAL A 323 -43.18 24.17 -19.69
N GLU A 324 -43.54 24.09 -20.96
CA GLU A 324 -44.14 25.24 -21.64
C GLU A 324 -45.53 25.42 -21.02
N GLU A 325 -45.68 26.41 -20.13
CA GLU A 325 -46.98 26.92 -19.74
C GLU A 325 -47.69 27.41 -21.01
N VAL A 326 -48.71 26.67 -21.42
CA VAL A 326 -49.64 27.09 -22.46
C VAL A 326 -50.51 28.20 -21.87
N GLU A 327 -50.17 29.46 -22.14
CA GLU A 327 -51.11 30.58 -21.94
C GLU A 327 -52.29 30.41 -22.91
N SER A 328 -53.44 30.03 -22.38
CA SER A 328 -54.70 30.07 -23.12
C SER A 328 -55.27 31.49 -23.10
N TYR A 329 -55.49 32.04 -24.30
CA TYR A 329 -56.32 33.23 -24.57
C TYR A 329 -57.81 32.98 -24.32
#